data_AF-A0A6N8L473-F1
#
_entry.id   AF-A0A6N8L473-F1
#
_cell.length_a   1.000
_cell.length_b   1.000
_cell.length_c   1.000
_cell.angle_alpha   90.00
_cell.angle_beta   90.00
_cell.angle_gamma   90.00
#
_symmetry.space_group_name_H-M   'P 1'
#
loop_
_entity.id
_entity.type
_entity.pdbx_description
1 polymer ?
#
loop_
_entity_poly.entity_id
_entity_poly.type
_entity_poly.pdbx_seq_one_letter_code
_entity_poly.pdbx_strand_id
1 'polypeptide(L)'
;MVNINVFSQILGLVDRNIFKKLVHEHQSDKHHKGINSWTHFVSMLFCHLSSADSVRDISNGLRSTTGNMNHMGISRTPSKSNLSYMNAHRDHGLFRDLYYKLLDHLWQQHTHKRPELRYPAYQVHI
;
A
#
# COMPACT_ATOMS: atom_id res chain seq x y z
N MET A 1 9.98 19.66 13.79
CA MET A 1 9.02 19.06 12.82
C MET A 1 9.69 17.84 12.22
N VAL A 2 9.04 16.68 12.28
CA VAL A 2 9.54 15.49 11.58
C VAL A 2 9.39 15.76 10.08
N ASN A 3 10.48 15.64 9.31
CA ASN A 3 10.43 15.69 7.85
C ASN A 3 9.81 14.38 7.34
N ILE A 4 8.49 14.37 7.18
CA ILE A 4 7.73 13.26 6.61
C ILE A 4 7.92 13.32 5.08
N ASN A 5 8.59 12.32 4.50
CA ASN A 5 8.77 12.29 3.05
C ASN A 5 7.40 12.16 2.33
N VAL A 6 7.33 12.59 1.07
CA VAL A 6 6.09 12.54 0.25
C VAL A 6 5.50 11.13 0.24
N PHE A 7 6.34 10.10 0.19
CA PHE A 7 5.91 8.70 0.25
C PHE A 7 5.13 8.36 1.52
N SER A 8 5.59 8.84 2.69
CA SER A 8 4.94 8.63 3.98
C SER A 8 3.65 9.46 4.10
N GLN A 9 3.58 10.62 3.45
CA GLN A 9 2.34 11.39 3.34
C GLN A 9 1.29 10.64 2.50
N ILE A 10 1.69 10.07 1.36
CA ILE A 10 0.83 9.22 0.52
C ILE A 10 0.36 7.99 1.29
N LEU A 11 1.26 7.31 2.02
CA LEU A 11 0.88 6.20 2.91
C LEU A 11 -0.11 6.63 4.00
N GLY A 12 -0.03 7.88 4.45
CA GLY A 12 -0.96 8.47 5.41
C GLY A 12 -2.40 8.64 4.88
N LEU A 13 -2.59 8.63 3.56
CA LEU A 13 -3.93 8.65 2.95
C LEU A 13 -4.66 7.31 3.06
N VAL A 14 -3.92 6.24 3.36
CA VAL A 14 -4.48 4.89 3.50
C VAL A 14 -4.96 4.71 4.94
N ASP A 15 -6.28 4.63 5.12
CA ASP A 15 -6.86 4.33 6.43
C ASP A 15 -6.40 2.94 6.92
N ARG A 16 -5.67 2.93 8.04
CA ARG A 16 -5.11 1.72 8.64
C ARG A 16 -6.16 0.76 9.18
N ASN A 17 -7.34 1.26 9.57
CA ASN A 17 -8.45 0.44 10.03
C ASN A 17 -9.11 -0.28 8.87
N ILE A 18 -9.32 0.41 7.73
CA ILE A 18 -9.80 -0.23 6.50
C ILE A 18 -8.83 -1.35 6.09
N PHE A 19 -7.53 -1.05 6.05
CA PHE A 19 -6.52 -2.04 5.69
C PHE A 19 -6.53 -3.25 6.64
N LYS A 20 -6.59 -3.02 7.96
CA LYS A 20 -6.63 -4.10 8.97
C LYS A 20 -7.86 -5.00 8.81
N LYS A 21 -9.03 -4.43 8.52
CA LYS A 21 -10.25 -5.22 8.27
C LYS A 21 -10.08 -6.12 7.05
N LEU A 22 -9.58 -5.56 5.94
CA LEU A 22 -9.34 -6.35 4.72
C LEU A 22 -8.28 -7.45 4.92
N VAL A 23 -7.21 -7.19 5.67
CA VAL A 23 -6.21 -8.22 6.03
C VAL A 23 -6.86 -9.38 6.80
N HIS A 24 -7.81 -9.07 7.69
CA HIS A 24 -8.55 -10.09 8.42
C HIS A 24 -9.51 -10.87 7.51
N GLU A 25 -10.26 -10.19 6.64
CA GLU A 25 -11.19 -10.81 5.69
C GLU A 25 -10.47 -11.75 4.71
N HIS A 26 -9.32 -11.31 4.17
CA HIS A 26 -8.50 -12.08 3.24
C HIS A 26 -7.57 -13.09 3.93
N GLN A 27 -7.49 -13.08 5.27
CA GLN A 27 -6.56 -13.90 6.04
C GLN A 27 -5.10 -13.79 5.54
N SER A 28 -4.73 -12.65 4.97
CA SER A 28 -3.50 -12.47 4.18
C SER A 28 -2.22 -12.59 5.03
N ASP A 29 -2.36 -12.46 6.35
CA ASP A 29 -1.27 -12.58 7.34
C ASP A 29 -1.26 -13.92 8.09
N LYS A 30 -2.15 -14.87 7.80
CA LYS A 30 -2.28 -16.13 8.58
C LYS A 30 -0.98 -16.95 8.68
N HIS A 31 -0.10 -16.86 7.69
CA HIS A 31 1.16 -17.61 7.62
C HIS A 31 2.40 -16.72 7.45
N HIS A 32 2.31 -15.44 7.83
CA HIS A 32 3.41 -14.51 7.61
C HIS A 32 4.58 -14.77 8.59
N LYS A 33 5.80 -14.94 8.04
CA LYS A 33 7.03 -15.09 8.84
C LYS A 33 7.73 -13.74 9.07
N GLY A 34 7.02 -12.82 9.71
CA GLY A 34 7.56 -11.51 10.12
C GLY A 34 7.54 -10.38 9.09
N ILE A 35 7.06 -10.64 7.86
CA ILE A 35 6.72 -9.59 6.89
C ILE A 35 5.22 -9.68 6.62
N ASN A 36 4.47 -8.72 7.11
CA ASN A 36 3.00 -8.70 7.02
C ASN A 36 2.51 -8.07 5.71
N SER A 37 1.19 -8.01 5.55
CA SER A 37 0.51 -7.48 4.38
C SER A 37 0.75 -5.98 4.22
N TRP A 38 0.89 -5.25 5.33
CA TRP A 38 1.23 -3.83 5.29
C TRP A 38 2.61 -3.58 4.67
N THR A 39 3.63 -4.33 5.10
CA THR A 39 4.98 -4.21 4.53
C THR A 39 5.00 -4.55 3.04
N HIS A 40 4.20 -5.54 2.61
CA HIS A 40 4.06 -5.87 1.19
C HIS A 40 3.38 -4.75 0.40
N PHE A 41 2.29 -4.18 0.93
CA PHE A 41 1.62 -3.02 0.36
C PHE A 41 2.57 -1.83 0.17
N VAL A 42 3.29 -1.45 1.23
CA VAL A 42 4.30 -0.37 1.18
C VAL A 42 5.33 -0.64 0.09
N SER A 43 5.76 -1.89 -0.06
CA SER A 43 6.76 -2.25 -1.08
C SER A 43 6.23 -2.13 -2.50
N MET A 44 4.98 -2.53 -2.74
CA MET A 44 4.35 -2.42 -4.06
C MET A 44 4.04 -0.95 -4.38
N LEU A 45 3.59 -0.17 -3.40
CA LEU A 45 3.37 1.26 -3.60
C LEU A 45 4.69 1.99 -3.90
N PHE A 46 5.78 1.65 -3.20
CA PHE A 46 7.10 2.18 -3.51
C PHE A 46 7.50 1.87 -4.94
N CYS A 47 7.33 0.63 -5.39
CA CYS A 47 7.61 0.21 -6.76
C CYS A 47 6.93 1.12 -7.80
N HIS A 48 5.63 1.40 -7.61
CA HIS A 48 4.84 2.19 -8.55
C HIS A 48 5.24 3.67 -8.55
N LEU A 49 5.69 4.21 -7.41
CA LEU A 49 6.09 5.61 -7.28
C LEU A 49 7.55 5.88 -7.66
N SER A 50 8.42 4.88 -7.51
CA SER A 50 9.85 5.00 -7.80
C SER A 50 10.23 4.51 -9.20
N SER A 51 9.27 4.05 -10.00
CA SER A 51 9.50 3.36 -11.27
C SER A 51 10.56 2.25 -11.15
N ALA A 52 10.47 1.44 -10.09
CA ALA A 52 11.45 0.37 -9.86
C ALA A 52 11.22 -0.78 -10.84
N ASP A 53 12.23 -1.11 -11.64
CA ASP A 53 12.13 -2.18 -12.66
C ASP A 53 12.39 -3.58 -12.11
N SER A 54 12.85 -3.71 -10.87
CA SER A 54 13.11 -5.02 -10.26
C SER A 54 12.81 -5.10 -8.77
N VAL A 55 12.53 -6.32 -8.29
CA VAL A 55 12.42 -6.62 -6.85
C VAL A 55 13.69 -6.28 -6.05
N ARG A 56 14.85 -6.21 -6.72
CA ARG A 56 16.10 -5.77 -6.08
C ARG A 56 16.09 -4.26 -5.89
N ASP A 57 15.61 -3.50 -6.87
CA ASP A 57 15.51 -2.05 -6.80
C ASP A 57 14.50 -1.62 -5.74
N ILE A 58 13.37 -2.33 -5.63
CA ILE A 58 12.40 -2.12 -4.53
C ILE A 58 13.09 -2.34 -3.18
N SER A 59 13.77 -3.47 -2.98
CA SER A 59 14.41 -3.80 -1.70
C SER A 59 15.51 -2.80 -1.32
N ASN A 60 16.34 -2.41 -2.29
CA ASN A 60 17.43 -1.47 -2.08
C ASN A 60 16.92 -0.03 -1.88
N GLY A 61 15.94 0.41 -2.67
CA GLY A 61 15.32 1.73 -2.56
C GLY A 61 14.56 1.92 -1.26
N LEU A 62 13.84 0.89 -0.80
CA LEU A 62 13.27 0.91 0.54
C LEU A 62 14.38 1.02 1.58
N ARG A 63 15.45 0.20 1.48
CA ARG A 63 16.59 0.19 2.42
C ARG A 63 17.29 1.54 2.52
N SER A 64 17.49 2.24 1.40
CA SER A 64 18.10 3.59 1.41
C SER A 64 17.17 4.64 2.04
N THR A 65 15.85 4.45 1.92
CA THR A 65 14.83 5.32 2.54
C THR A 65 14.55 4.96 4.03
N THR A 66 15.11 3.84 4.51
CA THR A 66 14.79 3.20 5.81
C THR A 66 15.35 3.95 7.03
N GLY A 67 16.16 5.00 6.88
CA GLY A 67 16.62 5.81 8.02
C GLY A 67 15.50 6.36 8.93
N ASN A 68 14.24 6.30 8.48
CA ASN A 68 13.04 6.83 9.12
C ASN A 68 11.87 5.81 9.26
N MET A 69 12.15 4.51 9.46
CA MET A 69 11.17 3.39 9.44
C MET A 69 9.85 3.64 10.20
N ASN A 70 9.92 4.33 11.34
CA ASN A 70 8.75 4.57 12.18
C ASN A 70 7.62 5.30 11.44
N HIS A 71 7.94 6.11 10.43
CA HIS A 71 6.94 6.88 9.69
C HIS A 71 6.20 6.08 8.61
N MET A 72 6.78 4.98 8.12
CA MET A 72 6.14 4.11 7.13
C MET A 72 5.29 3.01 7.78
N GLY A 73 5.44 2.81 9.10
CA GLY A 73 4.74 1.77 9.86
C GLY A 73 5.09 0.35 9.41
N ILE A 74 6.31 0.15 8.89
CA ILE A 74 6.87 -1.18 8.60
C ILE A 74 7.86 -1.55 9.70
N SER A 75 7.85 -2.82 10.12
CA SER A 75 8.76 -3.31 11.16
C SER A 75 10.16 -3.62 10.64
N ARG A 76 10.26 -4.01 9.37
CA ARG A 76 11.52 -4.35 8.69
C ARG A 76 11.39 -4.17 7.18
N THR A 77 12.48 -3.74 6.55
CA THR A 77 12.56 -3.69 5.10
C THR A 77 12.65 -5.11 4.52
N PRO A 78 11.80 -5.47 3.54
CA PRO A 78 11.85 -6.78 2.93
C PRO A 78 13.07 -6.93 2.03
N SER A 79 13.66 -8.13 2.02
CA SER A 79 14.71 -8.50 1.06
C SER A 79 14.11 -8.81 -0.32
N LYS A 80 14.96 -8.87 -1.34
CA LYS A 80 14.60 -9.39 -2.68
C LYS A 80 13.84 -10.72 -2.61
N SER A 81 14.35 -11.70 -1.86
CA SER A 81 13.74 -13.03 -1.73
C SER A 81 12.37 -12.98 -1.07
N ASN A 82 12.21 -12.14 -0.04
CA ASN A 82 10.92 -11.92 0.61
C ASN A 82 9.89 -11.34 -0.38
N LEU A 83 10.26 -10.31 -1.14
CA LEU A 83 9.38 -9.70 -2.14
C LEU A 83 8.97 -10.69 -3.23
N SER A 84 9.93 -11.42 -3.77
CA SER A 84 9.65 -12.44 -4.78
C SER A 84 8.71 -13.53 -4.25
N TYR A 85 8.92 -13.99 -3.02
CA TYR A 85 8.06 -14.98 -2.40
C TYR A 85 6.63 -14.45 -2.19
N MET A 86 6.49 -13.25 -1.64
CA MET A 86 5.18 -12.62 -1.43
C MET A 86 4.42 -12.40 -2.75
N ASN A 87 5.08 -11.90 -3.78
CA ASN A 87 4.46 -11.68 -5.08
C ASN A 87 3.99 -12.99 -5.74
N ALA A 88 4.67 -14.11 -5.48
CA ALA A 88 4.29 -15.40 -6.03
C ALA A 88 3.19 -16.12 -5.23
N HIS A 89 3.07 -15.87 -3.93
CA HIS A 89 2.22 -16.69 -3.04
C HIS A 89 1.06 -15.93 -2.40
N ARG A 90 1.06 -14.60 -2.39
CA ARG A 90 -0.04 -13.82 -1.83
C ARG A 90 -1.06 -13.51 -2.89
N ASP A 91 -2.33 -13.72 -2.53
CA ASP A 91 -3.43 -13.30 -3.37
C ASP A 91 -3.50 -11.77 -3.48
N HIS A 92 -3.73 -11.30 -4.70
CA HIS A 92 -3.89 -9.90 -5.04
C HIS A 92 -5.24 -9.29 -4.61
N GLY A 93 -6.22 -10.11 -4.19
CA GLY A 93 -7.57 -9.69 -3.84
C GLY A 93 -7.58 -8.65 -2.73
N LEU A 94 -6.65 -8.75 -1.77
CA LEU A 94 -6.46 -7.74 -0.72
C LEU A 94 -6.23 -6.34 -1.32
N PHE A 95 -5.36 -6.22 -2.33
CA PHE A 95 -5.01 -4.93 -2.93
C PHE A 95 -6.13 -4.38 -3.80
N ARG A 96 -6.85 -5.26 -4.52
CA ARG A 96 -8.05 -4.89 -5.28
C ARG A 96 -9.12 -4.31 -4.37
N ASP A 97 -9.44 -5.01 -3.29
CA ASP A 97 -10.51 -4.59 -2.39
C ASP A 97 -10.10 -3.33 -1.60
N LEU A 98 -8.81 -3.19 -1.27
CA LEU A 98 -8.26 -1.96 -0.71
C LEU A 98 -8.46 -0.77 -1.66
N TYR A 99 -8.19 -0.94 -2.95
CA TYR A 99 -8.41 0.11 -3.94
C TYR A 99 -9.87 0.59 -3.93
N TYR A 100 -10.84 -0.32 -4.03
CA TYR A 100 -12.26 0.06 -4.04
C TYR A 100 -12.71 0.70 -2.73
N LYS A 101 -12.24 0.20 -1.57
CA LYS A 101 -12.56 0.80 -0.28
C LYS A 101 -11.97 2.19 -0.11
N LEU A 102 -10.73 2.41 -0.55
CA LEU A 102 -10.10 3.72 -0.50
C LEU A 102 -10.76 4.70 -1.46
N LEU A 103 -11.12 4.23 -2.65
CA LEU A 103 -11.82 5.02 -3.65
C LEU A 103 -13.15 5.56 -3.09
N ASP A 104 -13.96 4.68 -2.53
CA ASP A 104 -15.23 5.06 -1.88
C ASP A 104 -15.01 6.02 -0.70
N HIS A 105 -14.07 5.69 0.19
CA HIS A 105 -13.75 6.53 1.35
C HIS A 105 -13.30 7.94 0.96
N LEU A 106 -12.35 8.06 0.02
CA LEU A 106 -11.82 9.34 -0.42
C LEU A 106 -12.86 10.14 -1.23
N TRP A 107 -13.66 9.47 -2.05
CA TRP A 107 -14.75 10.14 -2.75
C TRP A 107 -15.77 10.72 -1.77
N GLN A 108 -16.19 9.98 -0.74
CA GLN A 108 -17.11 10.51 0.27
C GLN A 108 -16.52 11.71 1.03
N GLN A 109 -15.22 11.70 1.33
CA GLN A 109 -14.56 12.80 2.04
C GLN A 109 -14.33 14.06 1.18
N HIS A 110 -14.11 13.91 -0.12
CA HIS A 110 -13.71 15.03 -0.99
C HIS A 110 -14.76 15.49 -2.00
N THR A 111 -15.82 14.72 -2.27
CA THR A 111 -16.91 15.14 -3.18
C THR A 111 -17.59 16.43 -2.74
N HIS A 112 -17.61 16.72 -1.44
CA HIS A 112 -18.20 17.96 -0.93
C HIS A 112 -17.38 19.23 -1.24
N LYS A 113 -16.14 19.11 -1.73
CA LYS A 113 -15.22 20.24 -1.97
C LYS A 113 -14.88 20.49 -3.44
N ARG A 114 -15.26 19.60 -4.37
CA ARG A 114 -14.94 19.73 -5.79
C ARG A 114 -16.10 19.21 -6.68
N PRO A 115 -17.04 20.08 -7.07
CA PRO A 115 -18.19 19.69 -7.88
C PRO A 115 -17.82 19.14 -9.27
N GLU A 116 -16.61 19.44 -9.75
CA GLU A 116 -16.11 19.03 -11.07
C GLU A 116 -15.67 17.56 -11.15
N LEU A 117 -15.44 16.90 -10.01
CA LEU A 117 -15.06 15.47 -9.94
C LEU A 117 -16.27 14.54 -9.84
N ARG A 118 -17.48 15.08 -10.05
CA ARG A 118 -18.75 14.35 -10.01
C ARG A 118 -18.93 13.58 -11.32
N TYR A 119 -18.08 12.60 -11.60
CA TYR A 119 -18.31 11.64 -12.68
C TYR A 119 -19.34 10.59 -12.22
N PRO A 120 -20.23 10.11 -13.09
CA PRO A 120 -21.17 9.07 -12.71
C PRO A 120 -20.38 7.80 -12.41
N ALA A 121 -20.53 7.31 -11.19
CA ALA A 121 -20.15 5.96 -10.84
C ALA A 121 -20.73 4.99 -11.90
N TYR A 122 -20.01 3.91 -12.20
CA TYR A 122 -20.40 2.84 -13.14
C TYR A 122 -20.13 3.07 -14.63
N GLN A 123 -18.85 3.16 -15.00
CA GLN A 123 -18.39 2.70 -16.32
C GLN A 123 -16.88 2.36 -16.27
N VAL A 124 -16.54 1.32 -15.51
CA VAL A 124 -15.29 0.59 -15.72
C VAL A 124 -15.70 -0.85 -15.99
N HIS A 125 -16.06 -1.12 -17.24
CA HIS A 125 -16.05 -2.47 -17.77
C HIS A 125 -14.59 -2.78 -18.09
N ILE A 126 -14.03 -3.73 -17.35
CA ILE A 126 -12.75 -4.37 -17.65
C ILE A 126 -12.97 -5.29 -18.85
#